data_AF-A0A2U1V152-F1
#
_entry.id   AF-A0A2U1V152-F1
#
_cell.length_a   1.000
_cell.length_b   1.000
_cell.length_c   1.000
_cell.angle_alpha   90.00
_cell.angle_beta   90.00
_cell.angle_gamma   90.00
#
_symmetry.space_group_name_H-M   'P 1'
#
loop_
_entity.id
_entity.type
_entity.pdbx_description
1 polymer ?
#
loop_
_entity_poly.entity_id
_entity_poly.type
_entity_poly.pdbx_seq_one_letter_code
_entity_poly.pdbx_strand_id
1 'polypeptide(L)'
;MRSCNELLTEYFVATVPSTTPKLTFQEDFSNPIDISPNGRDSTGQGTWKSQWFWDSRYSDDKTDGVYFSDSSTGYNPFSQSNGVLKITAKPIDQTGVPNEPDWVTHASGMLHTDEMFSQQYGYFEFRAKNAPGDGFLSALWMIPSDHSWPPEIDVSEVSGGEPNTVINTVHTQTGNARSDWTDAATSTTAEFHTYGVDWGPNEIVYYLDGQETFRTPTPSDANKPMYLTLSLHVGADGAWHGNADDGATASMEIDYVKAWEWGGGIPAGAVGSAEPDSATPVPPPVAPVEEPAPAPSVPGRVIDGNGRSNTLTGTDGDDQIYAGAGNDTITGGKGNDQIWNGPGRDTNVFHKGDGNDIIQDFANGTDKLKLVGLQRGDVDWAQESHDGVSGTLLHAGADEIWMPNAAVTAADLIFA
;
A
#
# COMPACT_ATOMS: atom_id res chain seq x y z
N MET A 1 -36.72 55.91 15.12
CA MET A 1 -35.49 55.68 15.91
C MET A 1 -35.63 54.29 16.50
N ARG A 2 -34.95 53.27 15.94
CA ARG A 2 -33.62 52.74 16.34
C ARG A 2 -33.58 52.30 17.82
N SER A 3 -32.99 51.20 18.28
CA SER A 3 -32.55 49.85 17.84
C SER A 3 -31.51 49.38 18.90
N CYS A 4 -31.15 48.07 18.87
CA CYS A 4 -29.98 47.40 19.49
C CYS A 4 -30.08 47.14 21.00
N ASN A 5 -29.63 46.03 21.58
CA ASN A 5 -28.91 44.79 21.22
C ASN A 5 -29.05 43.92 22.50
N GLU A 6 -29.11 42.58 22.59
CA GLU A 6 -28.22 41.48 22.16
C GLU A 6 -28.73 40.30 23.07
N LEU A 7 -28.93 39.02 22.71
CA LEU A 7 -28.16 38.05 21.95
C LEU A 7 -29.11 36.96 21.43
N LEU A 8 -28.90 36.55 20.18
CA LEU A 8 -29.42 35.33 19.58
C LEU A 8 -28.56 34.15 20.05
N THR A 9 -29.19 33.02 20.38
CA THR A 9 -28.53 31.71 20.37
C THR A 9 -29.32 30.85 19.40
N GLU A 10 -28.86 30.81 18.15
CA GLU A 10 -29.28 29.80 17.19
C GLU A 10 -28.69 28.46 17.64
N TYR A 11 -29.57 27.54 18.02
CA TYR A 11 -29.22 26.13 18.09
C TYR A 11 -29.04 25.63 16.65
N PHE A 12 -27.79 25.46 16.23
CA PHE A 12 -27.47 24.65 15.06
C PHE A 12 -27.99 23.24 15.32
N VAL A 13 -29.00 22.83 14.55
CA VAL A 13 -29.36 21.42 14.39
C VAL A 13 -28.22 20.80 13.60
N ALA A 14 -27.27 20.15 14.30
CA ALA A 14 -26.32 19.27 13.66
C ALA A 14 -27.11 18.13 13.01
N THR A 15 -27.15 18.12 11.68
CA THR A 15 -27.62 17.00 10.88
C THR A 15 -26.81 15.76 11.26
N VAL A 16 -27.50 14.72 11.74
CA VAL A 16 -26.92 13.40 11.96
C VAL A 16 -26.44 12.87 10.60
N PRO A 17 -25.16 12.46 10.44
CA PRO A 17 -24.66 11.89 9.19
C PRO A 17 -25.47 10.65 8.79
N SER A 18 -25.72 10.49 7.50
CA SER A 18 -26.34 9.29 6.92
C SER A 18 -25.51 8.05 7.27
N THR A 19 -26.14 7.04 7.89
CA THR A 19 -25.50 5.75 8.24
C THR A 19 -25.40 4.77 7.05
N THR A 20 -25.89 5.15 5.86
CA THR A 20 -25.81 4.29 4.67
C THR A 20 -24.50 4.58 3.91
N PRO A 21 -23.61 3.58 3.75
CA PRO A 21 -22.38 3.74 2.99
C PRO A 21 -22.68 3.92 1.49
N LYS A 22 -21.97 4.82 0.82
CA LYS A 22 -22.11 5.13 -0.59
C LYS A 22 -21.18 4.24 -1.40
N LEU A 23 -21.71 3.47 -2.35
CA LEU A 23 -20.88 2.69 -3.28
C LEU A 23 -20.04 3.65 -4.15
N THR A 24 -18.73 3.43 -4.19
CA THR A 24 -17.75 4.28 -4.87
C THR A 24 -16.97 3.53 -5.94
N PHE A 25 -16.83 2.21 -5.80
CA PHE A 25 -16.24 1.33 -6.80
C PHE A 25 -16.97 -0.01 -6.84
N GLN A 26 -17.11 -0.56 -8.04
CA GLN A 26 -17.65 -1.89 -8.24
C GLN A 26 -17.10 -2.48 -9.53
N GLU A 27 -16.60 -3.71 -9.42
CA GLU A 27 -16.31 -4.60 -10.53
C GLU A 27 -16.95 -5.96 -10.23
N ASP A 28 -17.93 -6.36 -11.05
CA ASP A 28 -18.64 -7.65 -10.93
C ASP A 28 -18.21 -8.64 -12.01
N PHE A 29 -17.16 -8.32 -12.78
CA PHE A 29 -16.60 -9.10 -13.90
C PHE A 29 -17.68 -9.70 -14.81
N SER A 30 -18.77 -8.97 -15.00
CA SER A 30 -19.90 -9.38 -15.84
C SER A 30 -19.71 -8.96 -17.29
N ASN A 31 -18.89 -7.93 -17.52
CA ASN A 31 -18.43 -7.48 -18.83
C ASN A 31 -16.92 -7.70 -18.94
N PRO A 32 -16.39 -8.04 -20.12
CA PRO A 32 -14.95 -8.18 -20.31
C PRO A 32 -14.20 -6.93 -19.84
N ILE A 33 -13.21 -7.11 -18.98
CA ILE A 33 -12.32 -6.04 -18.54
C ILE A 33 -11.13 -5.88 -19.50
N ASP A 34 -10.63 -4.65 -19.64
CA ASP A 34 -9.32 -4.42 -20.24
C ASP A 34 -8.24 -4.78 -19.22
N ILE A 35 -7.31 -5.63 -19.64
CA ILE A 35 -6.14 -5.99 -18.86
C ILE A 35 -4.93 -5.66 -19.71
N SER A 36 -4.30 -4.55 -19.37
CA SER A 36 -3.16 -4.01 -20.08
C SER A 36 -2.13 -3.48 -19.08
N PRO A 37 -0.85 -3.40 -19.46
CA PRO A 37 0.19 -2.92 -18.55
C PRO A 37 -0.07 -1.50 -18.03
N ASN A 38 -0.64 -0.64 -18.88
CA ASN A 38 -1.02 0.73 -18.56
C ASN A 38 -2.48 0.87 -18.08
N GLY A 39 -3.23 -0.24 -18.00
CA GLY A 39 -4.61 -0.28 -17.53
C GLY A 39 -5.59 0.51 -18.37
N ARG A 40 -5.28 0.74 -19.65
CA ARG A 40 -6.13 1.51 -20.57
C ARG A 40 -6.24 0.80 -21.92
N ASP A 41 -7.47 0.68 -22.38
CA ASP A 41 -7.82 0.19 -23.70
C ASP A 41 -7.44 1.19 -24.81
N SER A 42 -7.74 0.83 -26.06
CA SER A 42 -7.49 1.68 -27.23
C SER A 42 -8.23 3.03 -27.23
N THR A 43 -9.22 3.21 -26.37
CA THR A 43 -9.99 4.45 -26.18
C THR A 43 -9.48 5.28 -24.99
N GLY A 44 -8.51 4.77 -24.23
CA GLY A 44 -7.96 5.41 -23.05
C GLY A 44 -8.73 5.10 -21.76
N GLN A 45 -9.72 4.20 -21.81
CA GLN A 45 -10.55 3.78 -20.68
C GLN A 45 -10.05 2.45 -20.11
N GLY A 46 -10.16 2.26 -18.80
CA GLY A 46 -9.81 1.01 -18.15
C GLY A 46 -9.68 1.17 -16.66
N THR A 47 -9.52 0.04 -15.98
CA THR A 47 -9.53 -0.05 -14.51
C THR A 47 -8.31 -0.78 -13.97
N TRP A 48 -7.84 -1.81 -14.68
CA TRP A 48 -6.90 -2.79 -14.15
C TRP A 48 -5.57 -2.77 -14.89
N LYS A 49 -4.51 -2.38 -14.19
CA LYS A 49 -3.11 -2.48 -14.63
C LYS A 49 -2.54 -3.85 -14.27
N SER A 50 -1.79 -4.47 -15.18
CA SER A 50 -1.19 -5.81 -14.99
C SER A 50 0.31 -5.81 -14.68
N GLN A 51 0.92 -4.63 -14.55
CA GLN A 51 2.35 -4.43 -14.35
C GLN A 51 2.59 -3.49 -13.18
N TRP A 52 3.65 -3.72 -12.39
CA TRP A 52 4.03 -2.82 -11.28
C TRP A 52 4.24 -1.38 -11.76
N PHE A 53 4.05 -0.40 -10.88
CA PHE A 53 4.22 1.02 -11.22
C PHE A 53 5.66 1.38 -11.63
N TRP A 54 6.65 0.55 -11.28
CA TRP A 54 8.06 0.68 -11.68
C TRP A 54 8.44 -0.20 -12.89
N ASP A 55 7.46 -0.62 -13.68
CA ASP A 55 7.63 -1.43 -14.89
C ASP A 55 8.29 -2.82 -14.68
N SER A 56 8.40 -3.32 -13.45
CA SER A 56 8.78 -4.73 -13.21
C SER A 56 7.59 -5.68 -13.37
N ARG A 57 7.90 -6.97 -13.55
CA ARG A 57 6.93 -8.08 -13.60
C ARG A 57 7.24 -9.18 -12.60
N TYR A 58 8.23 -8.99 -11.74
CA TYR A 58 8.56 -9.88 -10.63
C TYR A 58 9.07 -9.05 -9.45
N SER A 59 9.01 -9.61 -8.24
CA SER A 59 9.57 -8.98 -7.05
C SER A 59 11.09 -9.13 -7.02
N ASP A 60 11.83 -8.20 -6.42
CA ASP A 60 13.26 -8.41 -6.13
C ASP A 60 13.46 -9.42 -4.97
N ASP A 61 12.40 -9.75 -4.25
CA ASP A 61 12.37 -10.87 -3.30
C ASP A 61 12.42 -12.21 -4.05
N LYS A 62 13.57 -12.87 -3.92
CA LYS A 62 13.83 -14.17 -4.55
C LYS A 62 12.98 -15.31 -3.98
N THR A 63 12.28 -15.08 -2.88
CA THR A 63 11.31 -16.03 -2.33
C THR A 63 9.96 -15.95 -3.06
N ASP A 64 9.68 -14.87 -3.78
CA ASP A 64 8.49 -14.74 -4.63
C ASP A 64 8.82 -15.10 -6.08
N GLY A 65 8.87 -16.39 -6.37
CA GLY A 65 9.26 -17.00 -7.66
C GLY A 65 8.25 -16.84 -8.80
N VAL A 66 7.53 -15.72 -8.85
CA VAL A 66 6.45 -15.45 -9.78
C VAL A 66 6.82 -14.38 -10.82
N TYR A 67 6.36 -14.60 -12.05
CA TYR A 67 6.31 -13.59 -13.09
C TYR A 67 4.86 -13.15 -13.34
N PHE A 68 4.54 -11.90 -13.04
CA PHE A 68 3.27 -11.25 -13.34
C PHE A 68 3.17 -10.91 -14.83
N SER A 69 2.41 -11.76 -15.50
CA SER A 69 2.28 -11.82 -16.94
C SER A 69 0.94 -11.25 -17.39
N ASP A 70 0.83 -10.92 -18.67
CA ASP A 70 -0.45 -10.58 -19.31
C ASP A 70 -0.41 -10.95 -20.80
N SER A 71 -1.45 -10.58 -21.56
CA SER A 71 -1.54 -10.92 -22.99
C SER A 71 -0.37 -10.40 -23.84
N SER A 72 0.34 -9.36 -23.40
CA SER A 72 1.47 -8.76 -24.09
C SER A 72 2.80 -9.50 -23.90
N THR A 73 2.93 -10.34 -22.87
CA THR A 73 4.19 -11.00 -22.48
C THR A 73 4.33 -12.42 -22.99
N GLY A 74 3.33 -12.95 -23.71
CA GLY A 74 3.35 -14.31 -24.28
C GLY A 74 2.59 -15.35 -23.46
N TYR A 75 2.28 -15.06 -22.20
CA TYR A 75 1.38 -15.85 -21.36
C TYR A 75 0.31 -14.97 -20.72
N ASN A 76 -0.96 -15.22 -21.04
CA ASN A 76 -2.08 -14.54 -20.38
C ASN A 76 -2.61 -15.41 -19.23
N PRO A 77 -2.42 -15.01 -17.95
CA PRO A 77 -2.92 -15.75 -16.79
C PRO A 77 -4.41 -15.52 -16.53
N PHE A 78 -5.02 -14.55 -17.22
CA PHE A 78 -6.38 -14.09 -16.94
C PHE A 78 -7.40 -14.75 -17.86
N SER A 79 -8.52 -15.14 -17.28
CA SER A 79 -9.73 -15.50 -18.02
C SER A 79 -10.97 -15.03 -17.28
N GLN A 80 -12.04 -14.77 -18.01
CA GLN A 80 -13.28 -14.29 -17.43
C GLN A 80 -14.46 -15.08 -17.98
N SER A 81 -15.33 -15.55 -17.10
CA SER A 81 -16.50 -16.34 -17.47
C SER A 81 -17.57 -16.23 -16.40
N ASN A 82 -18.83 -16.01 -16.81
CA ASN A 82 -19.99 -16.00 -15.93
C ASN A 82 -19.87 -15.08 -14.70
N GLY A 83 -19.32 -13.87 -14.85
CA GLY A 83 -19.16 -12.95 -13.72
C GLY A 83 -17.90 -13.19 -12.88
N VAL A 84 -17.04 -14.14 -13.25
CA VAL A 84 -15.86 -14.51 -12.46
C VAL A 84 -14.59 -14.23 -13.25
N LEU A 85 -13.69 -13.43 -12.67
CA LEU A 85 -12.30 -13.34 -13.08
C LEU A 85 -11.51 -14.51 -12.50
N LYS A 86 -10.66 -15.13 -13.31
CA LYS A 86 -9.76 -16.19 -12.88
C LYS A 86 -8.32 -15.81 -13.20
N ILE A 87 -7.48 -15.83 -12.17
CA ILE A 87 -6.02 -15.66 -12.27
C ILE A 87 -5.40 -17.04 -12.12
N THR A 88 -4.67 -17.50 -13.14
CA THR A 88 -4.05 -18.83 -13.15
C THR A 88 -2.54 -18.70 -13.10
N ALA A 89 -1.92 -19.40 -12.15
CA ALA A 89 -0.48 -19.59 -12.10
C ALA A 89 -0.09 -20.87 -12.84
N LYS A 90 0.92 -20.83 -13.71
CA LYS A 90 1.46 -21.99 -14.43
C LYS A 90 2.98 -21.98 -14.46
N PRO A 91 3.62 -23.15 -14.57
CA PRO A 91 5.06 -23.21 -14.73
C PRO A 91 5.48 -22.49 -16.00
N ILE A 92 6.59 -21.75 -15.93
CA ILE A 92 7.22 -21.19 -17.11
C ILE A 92 7.90 -22.35 -17.83
N ASP A 93 7.26 -22.89 -18.87
CA ASP A 93 8.05 -23.57 -19.90
C ASP A 93 8.95 -22.50 -20.54
N GLN A 94 10.20 -22.84 -20.87
CA GLN A 94 11.19 -21.89 -21.41
C GLN A 94 10.78 -21.27 -22.77
N THR A 95 9.50 -21.39 -23.18
CA THR A 95 8.93 -20.98 -24.45
C THR A 95 7.64 -20.16 -24.26
N GLY A 96 7.66 -19.15 -23.38
CA GLY A 96 6.49 -18.26 -23.23
C GLY A 96 6.77 -16.91 -22.59
N VAL A 97 7.76 -16.84 -21.69
CA VAL A 97 8.19 -15.63 -20.98
C VAL A 97 9.71 -15.45 -21.18
N PRO A 98 10.21 -14.29 -21.65
CA PRO A 98 11.62 -14.14 -22.05
C PRO A 98 12.57 -13.81 -20.89
N ASN A 99 13.73 -14.50 -20.81
CA ASN A 99 14.92 -14.07 -20.05
C ASN A 99 14.73 -13.78 -18.54
N GLU A 100 13.87 -14.53 -17.85
CA GLU A 100 13.67 -14.38 -16.41
C GLU A 100 14.80 -15.02 -15.59
N PRO A 101 15.06 -14.55 -14.36
CA PRO A 101 15.98 -15.20 -13.44
C PRO A 101 15.58 -16.65 -13.12
N ASP A 102 16.55 -17.53 -12.88
CA ASP A 102 16.30 -18.97 -12.64
C ASP A 102 15.41 -19.29 -11.41
N TRP A 103 15.23 -18.33 -10.49
CA TRP A 103 14.35 -18.48 -9.32
C TRP A 103 12.88 -18.13 -9.60
N VAL A 104 12.59 -17.56 -10.77
CA VAL A 104 11.24 -17.34 -11.26
C VAL A 104 10.76 -18.60 -11.96
N THR A 105 9.85 -19.33 -11.32
CA THR A 105 9.44 -20.68 -11.76
C THR A 105 8.09 -20.70 -12.45
N HIS A 106 7.21 -19.75 -12.11
CA HIS A 106 5.84 -19.72 -12.59
C HIS A 106 5.47 -18.34 -13.13
N ALA A 107 4.63 -18.32 -14.16
CA ALA A 107 3.94 -17.13 -14.60
C ALA A 107 2.53 -17.12 -14.01
N SER A 108 2.11 -15.98 -13.49
CA SER A 108 0.81 -15.74 -12.87
C SER A 108 0.33 -14.33 -13.21
N GLY A 109 -0.68 -13.82 -12.52
CA GLY A 109 -1.23 -12.49 -12.74
C GLY A 109 -1.34 -11.66 -11.46
N MET A 110 -1.14 -10.35 -11.64
CA MET A 110 -1.50 -9.31 -10.68
C MET A 110 -2.36 -8.30 -11.43
N LEU A 111 -3.41 -7.79 -10.81
CA LEU A 111 -4.19 -6.65 -11.28
C LEU A 111 -4.24 -5.60 -10.18
N HIS A 112 -4.13 -4.32 -10.55
CA HIS A 112 -4.31 -3.24 -9.61
C HIS A 112 -4.93 -2.00 -10.23
N THR A 113 -5.50 -1.14 -9.37
CA THR A 113 -6.27 0.03 -9.80
C THR A 113 -5.48 1.33 -9.75
N ASP A 114 -4.16 1.28 -9.63
CA ASP A 114 -3.29 2.46 -9.64
C ASP A 114 -3.63 3.41 -10.81
N GLU A 115 -3.64 4.71 -10.53
CA GLU A 115 -4.08 5.79 -11.44
C GLU A 115 -5.56 5.75 -11.91
N MET A 116 -6.29 4.65 -11.69
CA MET A 116 -7.68 4.47 -12.16
C MET A 116 -8.70 4.62 -11.04
N PHE A 117 -8.43 4.01 -9.89
CA PHE A 117 -9.24 4.11 -8.68
C PHE A 117 -8.36 3.99 -7.44
N SER A 118 -8.53 4.93 -6.54
CA SER A 118 -8.07 4.81 -5.16
C SER A 118 -9.02 5.52 -4.23
N GLN A 119 -9.00 5.11 -2.98
CA GLN A 119 -9.88 5.65 -1.96
C GLN A 119 -9.15 5.68 -0.63
N GLN A 120 -9.40 6.73 0.13
CA GLN A 120 -9.00 6.80 1.54
C GLN A 120 -10.22 6.50 2.39
N TYR A 121 -10.10 5.50 3.25
CA TYR A 121 -11.16 5.00 4.14
C TYR A 121 -12.36 4.40 3.44
N GLY A 122 -13.21 3.72 4.21
CA GLY A 122 -14.40 3.06 3.73
C GLY A 122 -14.37 1.57 3.97
N TYR A 123 -15.40 0.90 3.47
CA TYR A 123 -15.46 -0.55 3.43
C TYR A 123 -15.00 -1.05 2.06
N PHE A 124 -14.11 -2.03 2.04
CA PHE A 124 -13.62 -2.69 0.84
C PHE A 124 -13.94 -4.17 0.96
N GLU A 125 -14.52 -4.75 -0.09
CA GLU A 125 -14.98 -6.13 -0.07
C GLU A 125 -14.59 -6.83 -1.36
N PHE A 126 -14.08 -8.03 -1.19
CA PHE A 126 -13.66 -8.93 -2.25
C PHE A 126 -14.36 -10.25 -2.04
N ARG A 127 -14.95 -10.82 -3.09
CA ARG A 127 -15.48 -12.18 -3.03
C ARG A 127 -14.63 -13.09 -3.89
N ALA A 128 -13.90 -13.99 -3.25
CA ALA A 128 -12.90 -14.81 -3.92
C ALA A 128 -12.85 -16.25 -3.40
N LYS A 129 -12.36 -17.14 -4.26
CA LYS A 129 -11.96 -18.51 -3.95
C LYS A 129 -10.47 -18.62 -4.25
N ASN A 130 -9.69 -18.98 -3.24
CA ASN A 130 -8.23 -18.95 -3.28
C ASN A 130 -7.66 -20.14 -4.06
N ALA A 131 -6.43 -19.95 -4.54
CA ALA A 131 -5.68 -21.01 -5.19
C ALA A 131 -5.31 -22.13 -4.20
N PRO A 132 -5.60 -23.41 -4.49
CA PRO A 132 -5.14 -24.52 -3.67
C PRO A 132 -3.68 -24.91 -3.96
N GLY A 133 -3.05 -25.56 -2.99
CA GLY A 133 -1.73 -26.19 -3.14
C GLY A 133 -0.61 -25.37 -2.50
N ASP A 134 0.40 -26.08 -2.01
CA ASP A 134 1.58 -25.49 -1.36
C ASP A 134 2.27 -24.48 -2.29
N GLY A 135 2.71 -23.37 -1.71
CA GLY A 135 3.44 -22.31 -2.40
C GLY A 135 2.63 -21.36 -3.26
N PHE A 136 1.32 -21.60 -3.47
CA PHE A 136 0.45 -20.58 -4.05
C PHE A 136 -0.06 -19.64 -2.96
N LEU A 137 0.11 -18.33 -3.15
CA LEU A 137 -0.39 -17.31 -2.22
C LEU A 137 -1.40 -16.42 -2.96
N SER A 138 -2.67 -16.52 -2.56
CA SER A 138 -3.72 -15.60 -3.02
C SER A 138 -3.71 -14.37 -2.12
N ALA A 139 -3.50 -13.19 -2.69
CA ALA A 139 -3.42 -11.93 -1.97
C ALA A 139 -4.45 -10.92 -2.49
N LEU A 140 -5.21 -10.36 -1.56
CA LEU A 140 -6.17 -9.26 -1.76
C LEU A 140 -5.74 -8.14 -0.84
N TRP A 141 -5.27 -7.03 -1.40
CA TRP A 141 -4.55 -6.05 -0.63
C TRP A 141 -4.74 -4.64 -1.18
N MET A 142 -4.18 -3.68 -0.46
CA MET A 142 -4.30 -2.27 -0.77
C MET A 142 -2.98 -1.58 -0.42
N ILE A 143 -2.51 -0.73 -1.32
CA ILE A 143 -1.25 -0.01 -1.17
C ILE A 143 -1.44 1.46 -1.60
N PRO A 144 -0.71 2.42 -0.99
CA PRO A 144 -0.86 3.83 -1.28
C PRO A 144 -0.73 4.22 -2.74
N SER A 145 -1.58 5.14 -3.18
CA SER A 145 -1.54 5.71 -4.53
C SER A 145 -0.39 6.68 -4.78
N ASP A 146 0.29 7.09 -3.71
CA ASP A 146 1.56 7.82 -3.80
C ASP A 146 2.76 6.87 -3.93
N HIS A 147 2.50 5.56 -4.05
CA HIS A 147 3.51 4.50 -4.20
C HIS A 147 4.48 4.37 -3.01
N SER A 148 4.14 4.97 -1.87
CA SER A 148 4.85 4.74 -0.62
C SER A 148 4.58 3.33 -0.10
N TRP A 149 5.60 2.73 0.49
CA TRP A 149 5.51 1.44 1.15
C TRP A 149 6.51 1.37 2.30
N PRO A 150 6.09 0.90 3.49
CA PRO A 150 4.71 0.85 3.98
C PRO A 150 4.05 2.26 4.03
N PRO A 151 2.74 2.40 4.27
CA PRO A 151 1.80 1.38 4.73
C PRO A 151 1.30 0.47 3.61
N GLU A 152 0.75 -0.68 4.00
CA GLU A 152 0.03 -1.62 3.16
C GLU A 152 -1.07 -2.27 4.01
N ILE A 153 -2.23 -2.54 3.43
CA ILE A 153 -3.34 -3.23 4.09
C ILE A 153 -3.65 -4.51 3.32
N ASP A 154 -3.27 -5.64 3.91
CA ASP A 154 -3.58 -6.97 3.40
C ASP A 154 -4.94 -7.39 3.92
N VAL A 155 -5.95 -7.19 3.06
CA VAL A 155 -7.32 -7.61 3.35
C VAL A 155 -7.40 -9.12 3.51
N SER A 156 -6.62 -9.86 2.71
CA SER A 156 -6.35 -11.26 2.99
C SER A 156 -5.09 -11.76 2.27
N GLU A 157 -4.29 -12.52 2.98
CA GLU A 157 -3.27 -13.41 2.44
C GLU A 157 -3.62 -14.86 2.79
N VAL A 158 -3.69 -15.73 1.78
CA VAL A 158 -4.02 -17.15 1.95
C VAL A 158 -3.05 -18.04 1.20
N SER A 159 -2.29 -18.84 1.95
CA SER A 159 -1.50 -19.94 1.39
C SER A 159 -2.40 -21.10 0.99
N GLY A 160 -2.28 -21.57 -0.25
CA GLY A 160 -3.04 -22.71 -0.77
C GLY A 160 -2.72 -24.03 -0.06
N GLY A 161 -1.57 -24.12 0.61
CA GLY A 161 -1.18 -25.25 1.46
C GLY A 161 -1.86 -25.24 2.84
N GLU A 162 -2.34 -24.08 3.26
CA GLU A 162 -3.10 -23.88 4.49
C GLU A 162 -4.50 -23.33 4.17
N PRO A 163 -5.36 -24.14 3.52
CA PRO A 163 -6.54 -23.64 2.81
C PRO A 163 -7.65 -23.08 3.71
N ASN A 164 -7.48 -23.09 5.03
CA ASN A 164 -8.41 -22.49 5.97
C ASN A 164 -7.82 -21.26 6.69
N THR A 165 -6.51 -21.04 6.62
CA THR A 165 -5.85 -19.94 7.33
C THR A 165 -5.94 -18.67 6.50
N VAL A 166 -6.63 -17.65 7.03
CA VAL A 166 -6.66 -16.30 6.45
C VAL A 166 -5.79 -15.40 7.31
N ILE A 167 -4.81 -14.73 6.70
CA ILE A 167 -3.95 -13.75 7.37
C ILE A 167 -4.42 -12.35 6.99
N ASN A 168 -4.60 -11.51 8.00
CA ASN A 168 -4.87 -10.08 7.84
C ASN A 168 -3.67 -9.31 8.35
N THR A 169 -3.16 -8.36 7.57
CA THR A 169 -2.00 -7.56 7.98
C THR A 169 -2.23 -6.09 7.67
N VAL A 170 -1.70 -5.22 8.53
CA VAL A 170 -1.37 -3.85 8.17
C VAL A 170 0.12 -3.65 8.37
N HIS A 171 0.84 -3.40 7.28
CA HIS A 171 2.21 -2.94 7.33
C HIS A 171 2.23 -1.43 7.57
N THR A 172 3.21 -0.97 8.33
CA THR A 172 3.35 0.43 8.70
C THR A 172 4.80 0.75 8.99
N GLN A 173 5.20 1.98 8.71
CA GLN A 173 6.44 2.59 9.17
C GLN A 173 6.28 3.18 10.59
N THR A 174 5.05 3.46 11.02
CA THR A 174 4.75 4.16 12.28
C THR A 174 4.58 3.22 13.48
N GLY A 175 5.35 2.13 13.48
CA GLY A 175 5.35 1.08 14.49
C GLY A 175 5.64 -0.28 13.88
N ASN A 176 5.32 -1.35 14.60
CA ASN A 176 5.39 -2.69 14.03
C ASN A 176 4.18 -2.95 13.14
N ALA A 177 4.39 -3.69 12.06
CA ALA A 177 3.31 -4.34 11.34
C ALA A 177 2.43 -5.13 12.32
N ARG A 178 1.12 -5.10 12.08
CA ARG A 178 0.13 -5.77 12.93
C ARG A 178 -0.61 -6.78 12.08
N SER A 179 -0.46 -8.03 12.46
CA SER A 179 -1.08 -9.16 11.77
C SER A 179 -1.82 -10.04 12.76
N ASP A 180 -2.87 -10.70 12.27
CA ASP A 180 -3.52 -11.80 12.96
C ASP A 180 -3.97 -12.83 11.92
N TRP A 181 -4.25 -14.05 12.37
CA TRP A 181 -4.79 -15.11 11.53
C TRP A 181 -6.16 -15.58 12.02
N THR A 182 -7.00 -16.03 11.11
CA THR A 182 -8.29 -16.64 11.43
C THR A 182 -8.51 -17.89 10.58
N ASP A 183 -9.01 -18.94 11.23
CA ASP A 183 -9.46 -20.15 10.53
C ASP A 183 -10.86 -19.95 9.93
N ALA A 184 -10.97 -20.06 8.62
CA ALA A 184 -12.23 -20.10 7.91
C ALA A 184 -13.05 -21.34 8.29
N ALA A 185 -14.37 -21.17 8.41
CA ALA A 185 -15.28 -22.25 8.78
C ALA A 185 -15.36 -23.36 7.71
N THR A 186 -15.20 -22.98 6.44
CA THR A 186 -15.04 -23.89 5.30
C THR A 186 -13.79 -23.51 4.52
N SER A 187 -13.35 -24.42 3.64
CA SER A 187 -12.08 -24.25 2.94
C SER A 187 -12.15 -23.13 1.91
N THR A 188 -11.25 -22.17 2.05
CA THR A 188 -11.16 -20.98 1.20
C THR A 188 -10.71 -21.28 -0.23
N THR A 189 -10.17 -22.48 -0.47
CA THR A 189 -9.76 -22.94 -1.80
C THR A 189 -10.82 -23.83 -2.47
N ALA A 190 -11.83 -24.28 -1.70
CA ALA A 190 -12.95 -25.08 -2.19
C ALA A 190 -14.18 -24.23 -2.53
N GLU A 191 -14.41 -23.16 -1.77
CA GLU A 191 -15.61 -22.31 -1.88
C GLU A 191 -15.23 -20.83 -1.98
N PHE A 192 -16.17 -20.01 -2.45
CA PHE A 192 -16.01 -18.56 -2.42
C PHE A 192 -16.33 -18.04 -1.02
N HIS A 193 -15.44 -17.19 -0.52
CA HIS A 193 -15.62 -16.44 0.72
C HIS A 193 -15.59 -14.94 0.43
N THR A 194 -16.08 -14.18 1.40
CA THR A 194 -16.07 -12.72 1.36
C THR A 194 -15.01 -12.20 2.31
N TYR A 195 -14.06 -11.43 1.78
CA TYR A 195 -12.97 -10.80 2.53
C TYR A 195 -13.24 -9.30 2.57
N GLY A 196 -13.31 -8.74 3.77
CA GLY A 196 -13.68 -7.34 3.96
C GLY A 196 -12.69 -6.60 4.84
N VAL A 197 -12.52 -5.31 4.59
CA VAL A 197 -11.87 -4.40 5.52
C VAL A 197 -12.68 -3.11 5.63
N ASP A 198 -13.04 -2.72 6.85
CA ASP A 198 -13.53 -1.39 7.17
C ASP A 198 -12.36 -0.58 7.72
N TRP A 199 -11.88 0.35 6.90
CA TRP A 199 -10.72 1.16 7.20
C TRP A 199 -11.16 2.60 7.41
N GLY A 200 -10.80 3.15 8.56
CA GLY A 200 -11.09 4.52 8.92
C GLY A 200 -9.87 5.23 9.47
N PRO A 201 -10.01 6.48 9.91
CA PRO A 201 -8.88 7.26 10.43
C PRO A 201 -8.32 6.76 11.75
N ASN A 202 -9.10 5.98 12.53
CA ASN A 202 -8.72 5.57 13.88
C ASN A 202 -8.54 4.05 14.02
N GLU A 203 -9.25 3.28 13.22
CA GLU A 203 -9.24 1.83 13.27
C GLU A 203 -9.41 1.20 11.89
N ILE A 204 -8.84 0.00 11.77
CA ILE A 204 -9.03 -0.95 10.68
C ILE A 204 -9.66 -2.20 11.28
N VAL A 205 -10.73 -2.67 10.65
CA VAL A 205 -11.47 -3.87 11.06
C VAL A 205 -11.57 -4.81 9.87
N TYR A 206 -11.08 -6.02 10.02
CA TYR A 206 -11.08 -7.05 8.99
C TYR A 206 -12.24 -8.02 9.20
N TYR A 207 -12.76 -8.57 8.11
CA TYR A 207 -13.89 -9.46 8.10
C TYR A 207 -13.67 -10.65 7.18
N LEU A 208 -14.14 -11.82 7.61
CA LEU A 208 -14.30 -13.01 6.79
C LEU A 208 -15.77 -13.44 6.87
N ASP A 209 -16.44 -13.51 5.72
CA ASP A 209 -17.87 -13.82 5.60
C ASP A 209 -18.76 -12.94 6.51
N GLY A 210 -18.40 -11.66 6.61
CA GLY A 210 -19.09 -10.67 7.43
C GLY A 210 -18.84 -10.79 8.94
N GLN A 211 -18.01 -11.72 9.39
CA GLN A 211 -17.59 -11.85 10.79
C GLN A 211 -16.25 -11.12 11.00
N GLU A 212 -16.16 -10.30 12.03
CA GLU A 212 -14.91 -9.61 12.41
C GLU A 212 -13.84 -10.64 12.79
N THR A 213 -12.67 -10.54 12.16
CA THR A 213 -11.52 -11.44 12.39
C THR A 213 -10.43 -10.74 13.18
N PHE A 214 -10.10 -9.51 12.78
CA PHE A 214 -9.01 -8.75 13.33
C PHE A 214 -9.39 -7.27 13.41
N ARG A 215 -8.99 -6.61 14.50
CA ARG A 215 -9.18 -5.17 14.69
C ARG A 215 -7.89 -4.55 15.21
N THR A 216 -7.52 -3.43 14.62
CA THR A 216 -6.28 -2.75 14.95
C THR A 216 -6.45 -1.24 14.79
N PRO A 217 -5.74 -0.40 15.57
CA PRO A 217 -5.71 1.03 15.28
C PRO A 217 -5.22 1.27 13.85
N THR A 218 -5.74 2.29 13.17
CA THR A 218 -5.15 2.73 11.90
C THR A 218 -3.78 3.32 12.19
N PRO A 219 -2.69 2.77 11.62
CA PRO A 219 -1.39 3.40 11.73
C PRO A 219 -1.42 4.83 11.17
N SER A 220 -0.60 5.73 11.70
CA SER A 220 -0.65 7.14 11.31
C SER A 220 -0.31 7.36 9.83
N ASP A 221 0.55 6.53 9.26
CA ASP A 221 0.91 6.54 7.83
C ASP A 221 -0.18 5.91 6.93
N ALA A 222 -1.05 5.04 7.45
CA ALA A 222 -2.21 4.45 6.75
C ALA A 222 -3.42 5.39 6.66
N ASN A 223 -3.18 6.70 6.50
CA ASN A 223 -4.20 7.76 6.37
C ASN A 223 -4.04 8.51 5.04
N LYS A 224 -3.96 7.76 3.95
CA LYS A 224 -3.77 8.26 2.58
C LYS A 224 -4.51 7.36 1.59
N PRO A 225 -4.94 7.83 0.41
CA PRO A 225 -5.64 6.99 -0.55
C PRO A 225 -4.83 5.75 -0.95
N MET A 226 -5.48 4.60 -0.98
CA MET A 226 -4.89 3.33 -1.43
C MET A 226 -5.66 2.81 -2.65
N TYR A 227 -4.93 2.22 -3.59
CA TYR A 227 -5.53 1.49 -4.71
C TYR A 227 -5.66 0.00 -4.35
N LEU A 228 -6.50 -0.71 -5.10
CA LEU A 228 -6.80 -2.12 -4.86
C LEU A 228 -5.85 -3.01 -5.66
N THR A 229 -5.46 -4.13 -5.09
CA THR A 229 -4.59 -5.13 -5.73
C THR A 229 -5.19 -6.53 -5.59
N LEU A 230 -5.09 -7.32 -6.66
CA LEU A 230 -5.46 -8.73 -6.75
C LEU A 230 -4.26 -9.49 -7.31
N SER A 231 -3.66 -10.40 -6.55
CA SER A 231 -2.51 -11.15 -7.04
C SER A 231 -2.52 -12.61 -6.62
N LEU A 232 -1.96 -13.45 -7.48
CA LEU A 232 -1.64 -14.84 -7.18
C LEU A 232 -0.13 -15.02 -7.27
N HIS A 233 0.53 -15.01 -6.12
CA HIS A 233 1.98 -15.19 -5.96
C HIS A 233 2.34 -16.68 -5.97
N VAL A 234 3.61 -16.97 -6.24
CA VAL A 234 4.14 -18.34 -6.30
C VAL A 234 5.48 -18.40 -5.60
N GLY A 235 5.58 -19.23 -4.57
CA GLY A 235 6.74 -19.29 -3.70
C GLY A 235 7.88 -20.08 -4.32
N ALA A 236 9.08 -19.52 -4.15
CA ALA A 236 10.36 -20.16 -4.38
C ALA A 236 11.09 -20.40 -3.05
N ASP A 237 12.25 -21.05 -3.12
CA ASP A 237 13.06 -21.44 -1.96
C ASP A 237 13.16 -20.34 -0.88
N GLY A 238 12.51 -20.59 0.26
CA GLY A 238 12.52 -19.70 1.41
C GLY A 238 11.23 -18.90 1.62
N ALA A 239 10.24 -19.03 0.72
CA ALA A 239 8.93 -18.43 0.88
C ALA A 239 8.23 -18.93 2.15
N TRP A 240 7.66 -18.00 2.91
CA TRP A 240 6.93 -18.33 4.14
C TRP A 240 5.67 -19.16 3.86
N HIS A 241 5.04 -18.94 2.71
CA HIS A 241 3.86 -19.68 2.24
C HIS A 241 4.20 -21.00 1.52
N GLY A 242 5.47 -21.43 1.58
CA GLY A 242 5.97 -22.64 0.97
C GLY A 242 6.36 -22.49 -0.50
N ASN A 243 6.89 -23.56 -1.08
CA ASN A 243 7.29 -23.60 -2.49
C ASN A 243 6.27 -24.37 -3.31
N ALA A 244 5.97 -23.90 -4.52
CA ALA A 244 5.16 -24.67 -5.45
C ALA A 244 6.01 -25.76 -6.11
N ASP A 245 5.42 -26.94 -6.34
CA ASP A 245 6.07 -27.98 -7.15
C ASP A 245 6.30 -27.45 -8.59
N ASP A 246 7.42 -27.79 -9.21
CA ASP A 246 7.82 -27.32 -10.56
C ASP A 246 6.77 -27.48 -11.66
N GLY A 247 5.84 -28.43 -11.52
CA GLY A 247 4.78 -28.71 -12.48
C GLY A 247 3.39 -28.22 -12.05
N ALA A 248 3.28 -27.57 -10.89
CA ALA A 248 2.01 -27.23 -10.29
C ALA A 248 1.30 -26.13 -11.06
N THR A 249 -0.03 -26.16 -11.02
CA THR A 249 -0.87 -25.13 -11.61
C THR A 249 -2.05 -24.95 -10.69
N ALA A 250 -2.28 -23.71 -10.29
CA ALA A 250 -3.40 -23.35 -9.44
C ALA A 250 -4.07 -22.08 -9.93
N SER A 251 -5.23 -21.77 -9.37
CA SER A 251 -5.95 -20.57 -9.78
C SER A 251 -6.76 -19.99 -8.64
N MET A 252 -6.71 -18.68 -8.55
CA MET A 252 -7.61 -17.86 -7.77
C MET A 252 -8.78 -17.43 -8.64
N GLU A 253 -9.98 -17.40 -8.08
CA GLU A 253 -11.20 -16.94 -8.74
C GLU A 253 -11.81 -15.79 -7.94
N ILE A 254 -12.19 -14.70 -8.61
CA ILE A 254 -12.75 -13.49 -8.02
C ILE A 254 -14.10 -13.21 -8.68
N ASP A 255 -15.15 -13.16 -7.86
CA ASP A 255 -16.53 -12.90 -8.27
C ASP A 255 -16.81 -11.39 -8.34
N TYR A 256 -16.38 -10.63 -7.33
CA TYR A 256 -16.48 -9.18 -7.38
C TYR A 256 -15.46 -8.48 -6.47
N VAL A 257 -15.27 -7.19 -6.75
CA VAL A 257 -14.55 -6.23 -5.92
C VAL A 257 -15.41 -4.98 -5.76
N LYS A 258 -15.60 -4.52 -4.52
CA LYS A 258 -16.43 -3.35 -4.21
C LYS A 258 -15.78 -2.48 -3.16
N ALA A 259 -16.01 -1.18 -3.26
CA ALA A 259 -15.66 -0.21 -2.24
C ALA A 259 -16.84 0.72 -1.95
N TRP A 260 -16.97 1.10 -0.69
CA TRP A 260 -17.96 2.06 -0.24
C TRP A 260 -17.33 3.11 0.69
N GLU A 261 -17.83 4.33 0.60
CA GLU A 261 -17.45 5.46 1.46
C GLU A 261 -18.53 5.72 2.53
N TRP A 262 -18.13 5.90 3.78
CA TRP A 262 -19.04 6.31 4.86
C TRP A 262 -19.26 7.83 4.84
N GLY A 263 -20.50 8.31 4.69
CA GLY A 263 -20.85 9.74 4.58
C GLY A 263 -20.62 10.63 5.81
N GLY A 264 -19.72 10.23 6.73
CA GLY A 264 -19.37 10.96 7.96
C GLY A 264 -18.27 10.30 8.81
N GLY A 265 -17.45 9.43 8.22
CA GLY A 265 -16.53 8.54 8.95
C GLY A 265 -17.20 7.26 9.46
N ILE A 266 -16.39 6.31 9.94
CA ILE A 266 -16.89 5.03 10.49
C ILE A 266 -17.91 5.31 11.61
N PRO A 267 -19.15 4.79 11.54
CA PRO A 267 -20.08 4.91 12.63
C PRO A 267 -19.53 4.20 13.88
N ALA A 268 -19.24 4.95 14.94
CA ALA A 268 -18.87 4.38 16.23
C ALA A 268 -19.97 3.42 16.70
N GLY A 269 -19.67 2.11 16.77
CA GLY A 269 -20.58 1.09 17.28
C GLY A 269 -21.50 0.44 16.25
N ALA A 270 -21.12 0.35 14.96
CA ALA A 270 -21.83 -0.47 13.97
C ALA A 270 -21.66 -2.00 14.17
N VAL A 271 -21.41 -2.47 15.40
CA VAL A 271 -21.53 -3.88 15.77
C VAL A 271 -22.85 -4.06 16.51
N GLY A 272 -23.94 -4.11 15.75
CA GLY A 272 -25.15 -4.79 16.17
C GLY A 272 -24.97 -6.26 15.88
N SER A 273 -24.85 -7.07 16.92
CA SER A 273 -24.85 -8.54 16.87
C SER A 273 -25.81 -9.08 15.80
N ALA A 274 -25.26 -9.64 14.73
CA ALA A 274 -25.96 -10.59 13.89
C ALA A 274 -25.15 -11.88 13.89
N GLU A 275 -25.64 -12.86 14.66
CA GLU A 275 -25.27 -14.27 14.51
C GLU A 275 -25.42 -14.72 13.04
N PRO A 276 -24.68 -15.78 12.64
CA PRO A 276 -24.64 -16.24 11.27
C PRO A 276 -25.93 -17.02 10.94
N ASP A 277 -26.60 -16.70 9.82
CA ASP A 277 -26.90 -17.67 8.76
C ASP A 277 -27.75 -17.05 7.62
N SER A 278 -27.55 -17.62 6.43
CA SER A 278 -28.48 -17.70 5.29
C SER A 278 -28.58 -16.53 4.30
N ALA A 279 -28.19 -16.86 3.07
CA ALA A 279 -28.33 -16.12 1.82
C ALA A 279 -29.65 -15.34 1.65
N THR A 280 -29.56 -14.14 1.04
CA THR A 280 -30.35 -13.57 -0.09
C THR A 280 -30.16 -12.02 -0.17
N PRO A 281 -30.64 -11.29 -1.22
CA PRO A 281 -29.85 -10.77 -2.35
C PRO A 281 -29.62 -9.23 -2.32
N VAL A 282 -28.61 -8.77 -3.07
CA VAL A 282 -28.21 -7.35 -3.24
C VAL A 282 -29.33 -6.49 -3.89
N PRO A 283 -29.64 -5.27 -3.40
CA PRO A 283 -30.61 -4.37 -4.03
C PRO A 283 -30.00 -3.55 -5.20
N PRO A 284 -30.80 -3.07 -6.17
CA PRO A 284 -30.30 -2.41 -7.39
C PRO A 284 -29.90 -0.93 -7.16
N PRO A 285 -29.04 -0.36 -8.03
CA PRO A 285 -28.40 0.95 -7.79
C PRO A 285 -29.32 2.14 -8.12
N VAL A 286 -29.16 3.24 -7.37
CA VAL A 286 -29.79 4.54 -7.64
C VAL A 286 -28.73 5.53 -8.14
N ALA A 287 -29.08 6.31 -9.16
CA ALA A 287 -28.19 7.18 -9.95
C ALA A 287 -27.56 8.38 -9.19
N PRO A 288 -26.42 8.94 -9.66
CA PRO A 288 -25.59 9.88 -8.90
C PRO A 288 -25.97 11.36 -9.08
N VAL A 289 -25.65 12.17 -8.06
CA VAL A 289 -25.55 13.64 -8.11
C VAL A 289 -24.18 14.08 -7.60
N GLU A 290 -23.58 15.08 -8.25
CA GLU A 290 -22.17 15.51 -8.17
C GLU A 290 -21.96 16.66 -7.16
N GLU A 291 -20.85 16.66 -6.39
CA GLU A 291 -20.36 17.79 -5.55
C GLU A 291 -18.80 17.84 -5.49
N PRO A 292 -18.17 18.98 -5.09
CA PRO A 292 -16.87 19.45 -5.63
C PRO A 292 -15.59 19.11 -4.82
N ALA A 293 -14.41 19.22 -5.47
CA ALA A 293 -13.09 18.72 -5.05
C ALA A 293 -12.28 19.57 -4.00
N PRO A 294 -11.34 18.96 -3.23
CA PRO A 294 -10.45 19.63 -2.25
C PRO A 294 -9.15 20.22 -2.85
N ALA A 295 -8.44 21.05 -2.05
CA ALA A 295 -7.32 21.94 -2.44
C ALA A 295 -5.98 21.24 -2.79
N PRO A 296 -5.07 21.86 -3.58
CA PRO A 296 -3.90 21.18 -4.18
C PRO A 296 -2.71 21.02 -3.22
N SER A 297 -2.09 19.83 -3.23
CA SER A 297 -0.77 19.55 -2.66
C SER A 297 0.37 20.19 -3.49
N VAL A 298 1.48 20.59 -2.85
CA VAL A 298 2.69 21.01 -3.56
C VAL A 298 3.37 19.73 -4.08
N PRO A 299 3.58 19.58 -5.39
CA PRO A 299 4.24 18.40 -5.93
C PRO A 299 5.73 18.43 -5.63
N GLY A 300 6.27 17.29 -5.19
CA GLY A 300 7.70 17.07 -5.09
C GLY A 300 8.42 17.06 -6.43
N ARG A 301 9.75 17.05 -6.40
CA ARG A 301 10.64 17.18 -7.55
C ARG A 301 11.82 16.24 -7.47
N VAL A 302 12.41 15.97 -8.63
CA VAL A 302 13.75 15.39 -8.74
C VAL A 302 14.78 16.51 -8.84
N ILE A 303 15.80 16.49 -7.99
CA ILE A 303 16.84 17.52 -7.87
C ILE A 303 18.21 16.86 -7.99
N ASP A 304 18.93 17.17 -9.07
CA ASP A 304 20.25 16.60 -9.34
C ASP A 304 21.38 17.60 -9.08
N GLY A 305 22.35 17.20 -8.27
CA GLY A 305 23.67 17.81 -8.15
C GLY A 305 24.64 17.33 -9.22
N ASN A 306 25.93 17.52 -8.99
CA ASN A 306 26.98 17.09 -9.93
C ASN A 306 28.26 16.64 -9.19
N GLY A 307 29.36 16.47 -9.92
CA GLY A 307 30.63 16.03 -9.33
C GLY A 307 31.44 17.11 -8.59
N ARG A 308 30.80 18.15 -8.07
CA ARG A 308 31.42 19.24 -7.30
C ARG A 308 30.59 19.49 -6.04
N SER A 309 31.19 20.14 -5.04
CA SER A 309 30.45 20.68 -3.89
C SER A 309 29.25 21.55 -4.31
N ASN A 310 28.06 21.08 -3.96
CA ASN A 310 26.76 21.65 -4.23
C ASN A 310 26.09 22.16 -2.95
N THR A 311 25.15 23.10 -3.12
CA THR A 311 24.16 23.44 -2.10
C THR A 311 22.80 23.18 -2.72
N LEU A 312 22.08 22.20 -2.21
CA LEU A 312 20.81 21.72 -2.75
C LEU A 312 19.71 21.98 -1.72
N THR A 313 18.56 22.42 -2.21
CA THR A 313 17.38 22.71 -1.38
C THR A 313 16.17 22.24 -2.15
N GLY A 314 15.38 21.34 -1.56
CA GLY A 314 14.09 20.95 -2.10
C GLY A 314 13.00 21.96 -1.78
N THR A 315 11.77 21.47 -1.77
CA THR A 315 10.52 22.19 -1.83
C THR A 315 9.72 21.95 -0.55
N ASP A 316 8.40 22.16 -0.60
CA ASP A 316 7.51 21.83 0.52
C ASP A 316 6.76 20.50 0.26
N GLY A 317 7.16 19.74 -0.77
CA GLY A 317 6.62 18.42 -1.09
C GLY A 317 7.75 17.41 -1.35
N ASP A 318 7.40 16.14 -1.35
CA ASP A 318 8.34 15.00 -1.27
C ASP A 318 9.32 14.92 -2.44
N ASP A 319 10.56 15.37 -2.24
CA ASP A 319 11.60 15.46 -3.25
C ASP A 319 12.52 14.23 -3.29
N GLN A 320 13.07 13.97 -4.47
CA GLN A 320 14.20 13.06 -4.68
C GLN A 320 15.44 13.90 -4.97
N ILE A 321 16.43 13.89 -4.09
CA ILE A 321 17.64 14.71 -4.19
C ILE A 321 18.87 13.82 -4.39
N TYR A 322 19.48 13.90 -5.57
CA TYR A 322 20.71 13.19 -5.91
C TYR A 322 21.89 14.16 -5.84
N ALA A 323 22.65 14.19 -4.74
CA ALA A 323 23.66 15.22 -4.53
C ALA A 323 24.90 15.08 -5.42
N GLY A 324 25.30 13.84 -5.72
CA GLY A 324 26.40 13.56 -6.63
C GLY A 324 27.71 13.37 -5.87
N ALA A 325 28.82 13.94 -6.35
CA ALA A 325 30.12 13.78 -5.72
C ALA A 325 30.69 15.14 -5.32
N GLY A 326 31.43 15.23 -4.22
CA GLY A 326 31.91 16.51 -3.69
C GLY A 326 31.47 16.67 -2.24
N ASN A 327 31.78 17.79 -1.60
CA ASN A 327 31.28 18.04 -0.24
C ASN A 327 30.03 18.90 -0.34
N ASP A 328 28.87 18.30 -0.17
CA ASP A 328 27.57 18.88 -0.45
C ASP A 328 26.89 19.37 0.83
N THR A 329 26.02 20.37 0.68
CA THR A 329 25.09 20.80 1.74
C THR A 329 23.68 20.64 1.21
N ILE A 330 22.90 19.78 1.83
CA ILE A 330 21.62 19.32 1.31
C ILE A 330 20.53 19.68 2.31
N THR A 331 19.41 20.21 1.85
CA THR A 331 18.22 20.46 2.64
C THR A 331 17.05 19.89 1.87
N GLY A 332 16.35 18.90 2.44
CA GLY A 332 15.15 18.34 1.85
C GLY A 332 14.08 19.41 1.67
N GLY A 333 13.77 20.11 2.76
CA GLY A 333 12.67 21.08 2.78
C GLY A 333 11.54 20.47 3.59
N LYS A 334 10.28 20.78 3.27
CA LYS A 334 9.18 20.03 3.88
C LYS A 334 8.75 18.90 2.97
N GLY A 335 8.13 17.90 3.57
CA GLY A 335 7.78 16.68 2.87
C GLY A 335 8.71 15.56 3.32
N ASN A 336 8.52 14.39 2.74
CA ASN A 336 9.31 13.22 3.07
C ASN A 336 10.32 13.01 1.94
N ASP A 337 11.54 13.49 2.13
CA ASP A 337 12.51 13.56 1.06
C ASP A 337 13.40 12.31 1.00
N GLN A 338 13.72 11.87 -0.21
CA GLN A 338 14.74 10.85 -0.44
C GLN A 338 16.02 11.51 -0.91
N ILE A 339 17.08 11.42 -0.12
CA ILE A 339 18.34 12.10 -0.34
C ILE A 339 19.44 11.06 -0.56
N TRP A 340 20.13 11.12 -1.70
CA TRP A 340 21.35 10.37 -1.96
C TRP A 340 22.55 11.31 -1.86
N ASN A 341 23.35 11.18 -0.80
CA ASN A 341 24.54 12.02 -0.61
C ASN A 341 25.59 11.80 -1.71
N GLY A 342 25.80 10.53 -2.08
CA GLY A 342 26.94 10.14 -2.90
C GLY A 342 28.28 10.38 -2.17
N PRO A 343 29.43 10.30 -2.89
CA PRO A 343 30.74 10.36 -2.24
C PRO A 343 31.20 11.78 -1.90
N GLY A 344 31.51 12.01 -0.63
CA GLY A 344 31.83 13.35 -0.17
C GLY A 344 32.12 13.49 1.31
N ARG A 345 32.18 14.73 1.78
CA ARG A 345 31.94 15.09 3.17
C ARG A 345 30.69 15.95 3.19
N ASP A 346 29.56 15.30 3.37
CA ASP A 346 28.28 15.92 3.11
C ASP A 346 27.63 16.40 4.40
N THR A 347 26.84 17.46 4.31
CA THR A 347 26.08 18.00 5.42
C THR A 347 24.61 18.04 5.05
N ASN A 348 23.85 17.11 5.61
CA ASN A 348 22.40 17.13 5.54
C ASN A 348 21.86 18.07 6.60
N VAL A 349 21.03 19.02 6.20
CA VAL A 349 20.41 20.02 7.06
C VAL A 349 18.95 19.67 7.19
N PHE A 350 18.56 19.39 8.42
CA PHE A 350 17.20 19.03 8.79
C PHE A 350 16.67 20.06 9.79
N HIS A 351 15.53 20.66 9.49
CA HIS A 351 14.81 21.54 10.40
C HIS A 351 13.67 20.78 11.08
N LYS A 352 13.31 21.22 12.27
CA LYS A 352 12.09 20.75 12.91
C LYS A 352 10.86 21.02 12.01
N GLY A 353 10.09 19.98 11.72
CA GLY A 353 8.90 20.01 10.88
C GLY A 353 9.18 19.90 9.38
N ASP A 354 10.38 19.47 9.00
CA ASP A 354 10.72 19.16 7.60
C ASP A 354 9.99 17.88 7.17
N GLY A 355 9.95 16.85 8.01
CA GLY A 355 9.16 15.64 7.74
C GLY A 355 10.02 14.41 7.91
N ASN A 356 9.63 13.32 7.25
CA ASN A 356 10.31 12.03 7.41
C ASN A 356 11.24 11.78 6.22
N ASP A 357 12.54 11.96 6.45
CA ASP A 357 13.53 11.90 5.39
C ASP A 357 14.30 10.58 5.40
N ILE A 358 14.70 10.14 4.21
CA ILE A 358 15.63 9.02 4.03
C ILE A 358 16.93 9.57 3.46
N ILE A 359 18.03 9.41 4.18
CA ILE A 359 19.36 9.79 3.70
C ILE A 359 20.17 8.54 3.38
N GLN A 360 20.24 8.23 2.09
CA GLN A 360 21.05 7.17 1.53
C GLN A 360 22.52 7.60 1.38
N ASP A 361 23.41 6.61 1.43
CA ASP A 361 24.86 6.78 1.34
C ASP A 361 25.50 7.64 2.46
N PHE A 362 24.84 7.76 3.62
CA PHE A 362 25.41 8.49 4.77
C PHE A 362 26.70 7.82 5.28
N ALA A 363 27.83 8.50 5.10
CA ALA A 363 29.15 8.00 5.47
C ALA A 363 29.51 8.36 6.92
N ASN A 364 29.36 7.39 7.84
CA ASN A 364 29.67 7.55 9.27
C ASN A 364 31.05 8.21 9.53
N GLY A 365 31.09 9.19 10.43
CA GLY A 365 32.32 9.92 10.78
C GLY A 365 32.80 10.93 9.73
N THR A 366 32.23 10.89 8.52
CA THR A 366 32.61 11.74 7.38
C THR A 366 31.52 12.78 7.13
N ASP A 367 30.28 12.31 7.00
CA ASP A 367 29.10 13.14 6.81
C ASP A 367 28.59 13.68 8.15
N LYS A 368 27.76 14.71 8.04
CA LYS A 368 27.12 15.37 9.17
C LYS A 368 25.64 15.53 8.93
N LEU A 369 24.87 15.32 10.00
CA LEU A 369 23.47 15.69 10.08
C LEU A 369 23.36 16.91 10.99
N LYS A 370 23.00 18.04 10.40
CA LYS A 370 22.80 19.30 11.09
C LYS A 370 21.31 19.48 11.40
N LEU A 371 20.99 19.44 12.68
CA LEU A 371 19.66 19.55 13.24
C LEU A 371 19.40 21.00 13.65
N VAL A 372 18.54 21.69 12.92
CA VAL A 372 18.24 23.12 13.10
C VAL A 372 16.94 23.30 13.86
N GLY A 373 16.97 24.05 14.95
CA GLY A 373 15.80 24.25 15.80
C GLY A 373 15.47 23.05 16.70
N LEU A 374 16.41 22.11 16.83
CA LEU A 374 16.36 20.95 17.72
C LEU A 374 17.54 21.02 18.69
N GLN A 375 17.30 20.64 19.95
CA GLN A 375 18.33 20.51 20.97
C GLN A 375 18.69 19.05 21.18
N ARG A 376 19.82 18.78 21.84
CA ARG A 376 20.27 17.41 22.11
C ARG A 376 19.25 16.56 22.87
N GLY A 377 18.42 17.18 23.70
CA GLY A 377 17.37 16.49 24.45
C GLY A 377 16.10 16.23 23.64
N ASP A 378 15.97 16.83 22.45
CA ASP A 378 14.81 16.69 21.57
C ASP A 378 14.94 15.54 20.58
N VAL A 379 16.12 14.88 20.56
CA VAL A 379 16.42 13.81 19.62
C VAL A 379 17.00 12.59 20.32
N ASP A 380 16.58 11.44 19.85
CA ASP A 380 17.12 10.14 20.16
C ASP A 380 17.33 9.36 18.87
N TRP A 381 18.23 8.38 18.91
CA TRP A 381 18.50 7.55 17.75
C TRP A 381 18.97 6.17 18.18
N ALA A 382 18.63 5.18 17.37
CA ALA A 382 18.95 3.79 17.60
C ALA A 382 19.47 3.12 16.33
N GLN A 383 20.27 2.08 16.53
CA GLN A 383 20.51 1.11 15.48
C GLN A 383 19.28 0.23 15.34
N GLU A 384 18.70 0.23 14.15
CA GLU A 384 17.51 -0.54 13.83
C GLU A 384 17.72 -1.33 12.55
N SER A 385 16.81 -2.26 12.28
CA SER A 385 16.74 -2.98 11.02
C SER A 385 15.36 -2.79 10.43
N HIS A 386 15.28 -2.17 9.26
CA HIS A 386 14.05 -1.98 8.50
C HIS A 386 14.22 -2.75 7.19
N ASP A 387 13.27 -3.62 6.86
CA ASP A 387 13.29 -4.44 5.64
C ASP A 387 14.61 -5.18 5.39
N GLY A 388 15.20 -5.70 6.47
CA GLY A 388 16.48 -6.43 6.44
C GLY A 388 17.74 -5.55 6.28
N VAL A 389 17.59 -4.22 6.20
CA VAL A 389 18.69 -3.26 6.16
C VAL A 389 18.92 -2.67 7.54
N SER A 390 20.10 -2.93 8.11
CA SER A 390 20.50 -2.27 9.36
C SER A 390 20.91 -0.82 9.10
N GLY A 391 20.54 0.10 9.98
CA GLY A 391 20.82 1.52 9.83
C GLY A 391 20.50 2.30 11.10
N THR A 392 20.62 3.62 11.03
CA THR A 392 20.27 4.48 12.16
C THR A 392 18.96 5.19 11.90
N LEU A 393 18.00 5.00 12.79
CA LEU A 393 16.79 5.82 12.85
C LEU A 393 17.03 6.91 13.88
N LEU A 394 16.85 8.17 13.48
CA LEU A 394 16.89 9.33 14.37
C LEU A 394 15.48 9.92 14.48
N HIS A 395 14.97 10.03 15.70
CA HIS A 395 13.70 10.69 15.99
C HIS A 395 13.97 12.14 16.41
N ALA A 396 13.16 13.06 15.88
CA ALA A 396 13.28 14.50 16.10
C ALA A 396 11.92 15.13 16.40
N GLY A 397 11.22 14.62 17.42
CA GLY A 397 9.87 15.05 17.77
C GLY A 397 8.82 14.22 17.04
N ALA A 398 8.10 14.82 16.08
CA ALA A 398 7.12 14.12 15.24
C ALA A 398 7.72 13.65 13.91
N ASP A 399 8.98 14.01 13.67
CA ASP A 399 9.69 13.79 12.43
C ASP A 399 10.81 12.76 12.64
N GLU A 400 11.16 12.04 11.57
CA GLU A 400 12.16 10.97 11.61
C GLU A 400 13.16 11.07 10.46
N ILE A 401 14.37 10.58 10.69
CA ILE A 401 15.39 10.49 9.64
C ILE A 401 15.97 9.09 9.64
N TRP A 402 15.73 8.35 8.56
CA TRP A 402 16.31 7.03 8.35
C TRP A 402 17.59 7.11 7.53
N MET A 403 18.68 6.56 8.09
CA MET A 403 19.97 6.46 7.44
C MET A 403 20.33 4.98 7.30
N PRO A 404 19.91 4.30 6.21
CA PRO A 404 20.21 2.90 5.98
C PRO A 404 21.73 2.68 5.86
N ASN A 405 22.21 1.56 6.38
CA ASN A 405 23.64 1.20 6.44
C ASN A 405 24.53 2.17 7.24
N ALA A 406 23.95 3.18 7.89
CA ALA A 406 24.66 4.12 8.75
C ALA A 406 24.62 3.67 10.21
N ALA A 407 25.69 3.98 10.94
CA ALA A 407 25.85 3.81 12.38
C ALA A 407 26.19 5.17 12.99
N VAL A 408 25.19 6.06 12.99
CA VAL A 408 25.32 7.45 13.38
C VAL A 408 25.64 7.55 14.87
N THR A 409 26.63 8.38 15.17
CA THR A 409 27.05 8.66 16.54
C THR A 409 26.84 10.12 16.89
N ALA A 410 27.03 10.46 18.17
CA ALA A 410 26.95 11.84 18.61
C ALA A 410 27.95 12.78 17.91
N ALA A 411 29.02 12.23 17.33
CA ALA A 411 30.02 13.00 16.59
C ALA A 411 29.56 13.36 15.16
N ASP A 412 28.49 12.74 14.68
CA ASP A 412 27.91 12.96 13.36
C ASP A 412 26.78 14.00 13.38
N LEU A 413 26.30 14.35 14.58
CA LEU A 413 25.21 15.31 14.77
C LEU A 413 25.73 16.69 15.12
N ILE A 414 25.17 17.72 14.47
CA ILE A 414 25.41 19.13 14.77
C ILE A 414 24.07 19.76 15.16
N PHE A 415 23.96 20.23 16.40
CA PHE A 415 22.78 20.97 16.87
C PHE A 415 23.03 22.47 16.68
N ALA A 416 22.08 23.19 16.06
CA ALA A 416 22.23 24.59 15.68
C ALA A 416 21.00 25.46 15.97
#